data_AF-A0A4Y8RSR0-F1
#
_entry.id   AF-A0A4Y8RSR0-F1
#
_cell.length_a   1.000
_cell.length_b   1.000
_cell.length_c   1.000
_cell.angle_alpha   90.00
_cell.angle_beta   90.00
_cell.angle_gamma   90.00
#
_symmetry.space_group_name_H-M   'P 1'
#
loop_
_entity.id
_entity.type
_entity.pdbx_description
1 polymer ?
#
loop_
_entity_poly.entity_id
_entity_poly.type
_entity_poly.pdbx_seq_one_letter_code
_entity_poly.pdbx_strand_id
1 'polypeptide(L)'
;MTDHLIRFDKAGVEPETASPDKEKVKSGRPTNRTWNLEDDGNGLYAGIWESTAGEWDVDYTEWEFFHILEGVSILTEEGGEPLKLMAGDSFVIRPGFKGRWKVVEPTKKHYVVKV
;
A
#
# COMPACT_ATOMS: atom_id res chain seq x y z
N MET A 1 22.91 8.14 10.15
CA MET A 1 21.83 7.34 10.79
C MET A 1 22.50 6.37 11.74
N THR A 2 21.83 6.02 12.83
CA THR A 2 22.29 4.98 13.77
C THR A 2 21.62 3.66 13.43
N ASP A 3 22.13 2.53 13.92
CA ASP A 3 21.52 1.20 13.75
C ASP A 3 20.10 1.10 14.33
N HIS A 4 19.69 2.08 15.16
CA HIS A 4 18.36 2.15 15.78
C HIS A 4 17.39 3.14 15.08
N LEU A 5 17.81 3.80 14.01
CA LEU A 5 17.00 4.83 13.33
C LEU A 5 17.03 4.63 11.82
N ILE A 6 15.87 4.31 11.25
CA ILE A 6 15.68 4.18 9.81
C ILE A 6 14.95 5.41 9.29
N ARG A 7 15.54 6.06 8.30
CA ARG A 7 14.90 7.16 7.58
C ARG A 7 14.04 6.58 6.46
N PHE A 8 12.81 7.06 6.36
CA PHE A 8 11.94 6.77 5.22
C PHE A 8 12.37 7.59 4.01
N ASP A 9 13.37 7.09 3.28
CA ASP A 9 13.93 7.70 2.07
C ASP A 9 14.27 6.59 1.08
N LYS A 10 13.99 6.83 -0.20
CA LYS A 10 14.23 5.88 -1.30
C LYS A 10 15.65 5.94 -1.84
N ALA A 11 16.42 6.96 -1.45
CA ALA A 11 17.74 7.22 -2.00
C ALA A 11 18.65 5.99 -1.84
N GLY A 12 19.07 5.41 -2.96
CA GLY A 12 19.97 4.23 -2.99
C GLY A 12 19.27 2.88 -2.75
N VAL A 13 17.94 2.85 -2.66
CA VAL A 13 17.16 1.62 -2.52
C VAL A 13 16.42 1.36 -3.83
N GLU A 14 16.70 0.21 -4.46
CA GLU A 14 15.98 -0.23 -5.65
C GLU A 14 14.59 -0.76 -5.26
N PRO A 15 13.51 -0.33 -5.94
CA PRO A 15 12.18 -0.83 -5.63
C PRO A 15 11.96 -2.24 -6.16
N GLU A 16 11.21 -3.02 -5.40
CA GLU A 16 10.51 -4.18 -5.94
C GLU A 16 9.36 -3.69 -6.83
N THR A 17 9.26 -4.25 -8.03
CA THR A 17 8.18 -3.93 -8.97
C THR A 17 7.24 -5.11 -9.09
N ALA A 18 5.95 -4.84 -8.93
CA ALA A 18 4.90 -5.86 -9.02
C ALA A 18 3.67 -5.32 -9.75
N SER A 19 2.70 -6.18 -9.99
CA SER A 19 1.36 -5.80 -10.42
C SER A 19 0.36 -6.69 -9.68
N PRO A 20 -0.85 -6.20 -9.38
CA PRO A 20 -1.90 -7.05 -8.86
C PRO A 20 -2.16 -8.26 -9.77
N ASP A 21 -2.59 -9.38 -9.20
CA ASP A 21 -2.96 -10.58 -9.95
C ASP A 21 -3.98 -10.21 -11.04
N LYS A 22 -3.72 -10.64 -12.28
CA LYS A 22 -4.55 -10.26 -13.45
C LYS A 22 -6.03 -10.57 -13.26
N GLU A 23 -6.36 -11.64 -12.52
CA GLU A 23 -7.72 -12.06 -12.23
C GLU A 23 -8.44 -11.14 -11.23
N LYS A 24 -7.69 -10.44 -10.37
CA LYS A 24 -8.22 -9.47 -9.41
C LYS A 24 -8.41 -8.09 -10.01
N VAL A 25 -7.70 -7.75 -11.09
CA VAL A 25 -7.79 -6.44 -11.76
C VAL A 25 -9.18 -6.25 -12.38
N LYS A 26 -9.85 -5.14 -12.02
CA LYS A 26 -11.14 -4.72 -12.54
C LYS A 26 -11.02 -3.64 -13.61
N SER A 27 -10.03 -2.76 -13.50
CA SER A 27 -9.76 -1.75 -14.51
C SER A 27 -8.30 -1.26 -14.48
N GLY A 28 -7.84 -0.72 -15.61
CA GLY A 28 -6.49 -0.21 -15.78
C GLY A 28 -5.43 -1.31 -15.94
N ARG A 29 -4.16 -0.91 -15.82
CA ARG A 29 -2.99 -1.81 -15.79
C ARG A 29 -2.06 -1.35 -14.67
N PRO A 30 -2.49 -1.47 -13.41
CA PRO A 30 -1.75 -0.93 -12.28
C PRO A 30 -0.39 -1.63 -12.15
N THR A 31 0.62 -0.81 -11.92
CA THR A 31 1.99 -1.23 -11.61
C THR A 31 2.36 -0.64 -10.26
N ASN A 32 2.95 -1.47 -9.41
CA ASN A 32 3.32 -1.12 -8.05
C ASN A 32 4.83 -1.06 -7.92
N ARG A 33 5.31 -0.14 -7.09
CA ARG A 33 6.70 -0.08 -6.64
C ARG A 33 6.74 -0.06 -5.12
N THR A 34 7.56 -0.92 -4.55
CA THR A 34 7.71 -1.05 -3.09
C THR A 34 9.18 -0.89 -2.73
N TRP A 35 9.47 0.05 -1.83
CA TRP A 35 10.77 0.20 -1.18
C TRP A 35 10.63 -0.33 0.24
N ASN A 36 11.03 -1.59 0.46
CA ASN A 36 11.15 -2.16 1.81
C ASN A 36 12.36 -1.52 2.50
N LEU A 37 12.09 -0.60 3.44
CA LEU A 37 13.14 0.12 4.18
C LEU A 37 13.45 -0.52 5.53
N GLU A 38 12.51 -1.29 6.06
CA GLU A 38 12.67 -2.16 7.22
C GLU A 38 12.08 -3.53 6.91
N ASP A 39 12.83 -4.57 7.28
CA ASP A 39 12.43 -5.97 7.29
C ASP A 39 13.10 -6.63 8.51
N ASP A 40 12.29 -7.02 9.49
CA ASP A 40 12.79 -7.62 10.73
C ASP A 40 13.12 -9.13 10.60
N GLY A 41 12.90 -9.71 9.41
CA GLY A 41 13.04 -11.14 9.13
C GLY A 41 11.99 -12.03 9.82
N ASN A 42 11.02 -11.44 10.51
CA ASN A 42 9.99 -12.10 11.30
C ASN A 42 8.58 -11.60 10.94
N GLY A 43 8.42 -11.06 9.74
CA GLY A 43 7.13 -10.66 9.17
C GLY A 43 6.71 -9.23 9.48
N LEU A 44 7.57 -8.39 10.08
CA LEU A 44 7.38 -6.94 10.10
C LEU A 44 8.09 -6.31 8.90
N TYR A 45 7.34 -5.55 8.12
CA TYR A 45 7.87 -4.77 7.01
C TYR A 45 7.45 -3.32 7.17
N ALA A 46 8.33 -2.40 6.81
CA ALA A 46 7.94 -1.00 6.71
C ALA A 46 8.66 -0.31 5.55
N GLY A 47 7.99 0.64 4.92
CA GLY A 47 8.55 1.25 3.73
C GLY A 47 7.63 2.19 3.00
N ILE A 48 7.94 2.36 1.71
CA ILE A 48 7.21 3.25 0.82
C ILE A 48 6.62 2.43 -0.31
N TRP A 49 5.34 2.61 -0.58
CA TRP A 49 4.64 1.98 -1.68
C TRP A 49 4.08 3.02 -2.63
N GLU A 50 4.12 2.72 -3.91
CA GLU A 50 3.49 3.50 -4.97
C GLU A 50 2.69 2.63 -5.91
N SER A 51 1.65 3.21 -6.51
CA SER A 51 0.91 2.57 -7.60
C SER A 51 0.39 3.55 -8.63
N THR A 52 0.37 3.10 -9.88
CA THR A 52 -0.30 3.77 -11.00
C THR A 52 -1.81 3.54 -10.96
N ALA A 53 -2.57 4.32 -11.76
CA ALA A 53 -4.03 4.24 -11.77
C ALA A 53 -4.55 2.86 -12.19
N GLY A 54 -5.56 2.38 -11.46
CA GLY A 54 -6.17 1.06 -11.65
C GLY A 54 -7.08 0.68 -10.51
N GLU A 55 -7.81 -0.41 -10.66
CA GLU A 55 -8.73 -0.95 -9.64
C GLU A 55 -8.58 -2.46 -9.58
N TRP A 56 -8.48 -3.02 -8.37
CA TRP A 56 -8.38 -4.47 -8.15
C TRP A 56 -9.01 -4.89 -6.83
N ASP A 57 -9.37 -6.17 -6.74
CA ASP A 57 -9.83 -6.79 -5.49
C ASP A 57 -8.65 -7.03 -4.54
N VAL A 58 -8.89 -6.82 -3.25
CA VAL A 58 -7.93 -7.05 -2.16
C VAL A 58 -8.53 -7.98 -1.11
N ASP A 59 -7.70 -8.85 -0.54
CA ASP A 59 -8.03 -9.75 0.55
C ASP A 59 -6.85 -9.72 1.53
N TYR A 60 -7.03 -9.01 2.64
CA TYR A 60 -5.99 -8.73 3.62
C TYR A 60 -5.96 -9.82 4.68
N THR A 61 -4.86 -10.57 4.73
CA THR A 61 -4.57 -11.55 5.78
C THR A 61 -3.67 -10.98 6.87
N GLU A 62 -2.93 -9.94 6.50
CA GLU A 62 -1.98 -9.19 7.27
C GLU A 62 -2.62 -7.97 7.96
N TRP A 63 -1.91 -7.43 8.94
CA TRP A 63 -2.22 -6.14 9.53
C TRP A 63 -1.39 -5.06 8.84
N GLU A 64 -2.01 -4.01 8.29
CA GLU A 64 -1.32 -2.91 7.61
C GLU A 64 -1.70 -1.56 8.23
N PHE A 65 -0.74 -0.80 8.73
CA PHE A 65 -0.86 0.65 8.86
C PHE A 65 -0.36 1.32 7.58
N PHE A 66 -1.04 2.37 7.13
CA PHE A 66 -0.49 3.24 6.09
C PHE A 66 -0.81 4.71 6.31
N HIS A 67 0.00 5.55 5.67
CA HIS A 67 -0.17 7.00 5.60
C HIS A 67 0.01 7.48 4.15
N ILE A 68 -1.00 8.14 3.57
CA ILE A 68 -0.96 8.63 2.20
C ILE A 68 -0.11 9.90 2.11
N LEU A 69 0.84 9.93 1.18
CA LEU A 69 1.71 11.06 0.93
C LEU A 69 1.24 11.91 -0.26
N GLU A 70 0.72 11.27 -1.30
CA GLU A 70 0.25 11.92 -2.53
C GLU A 70 -0.75 11.02 -3.25
N GLY A 71 -1.50 11.65 -4.16
CA GLY A 71 -2.50 10.99 -4.98
C GLY A 71 -3.85 10.85 -4.31
N VAL A 72 -4.72 10.11 -4.98
CA VAL A 72 -6.09 9.85 -4.57
C VAL A 72 -6.39 8.39 -4.81
N SER A 73 -6.82 7.70 -3.75
CA SER A 73 -7.32 6.34 -3.82
C SER A 73 -8.73 6.26 -3.23
N ILE A 74 -9.47 5.21 -3.58
CA ILE A 74 -10.75 4.85 -2.99
C ILE A 74 -10.63 3.41 -2.50
N LEU A 75 -10.84 3.20 -1.21
CA LEU A 75 -10.88 1.88 -0.59
C LEU A 75 -12.34 1.55 -0.28
N THR A 76 -12.83 0.38 -0.68
CA THR A 76 -14.22 -0.02 -0.47
C THR A 76 -14.28 -1.44 0.07
N GLU A 77 -14.71 -1.58 1.32
CA GLU A 77 -14.98 -2.89 1.94
C GLU A 77 -16.20 -3.56 1.28
N GLU A 78 -16.23 -4.90 1.24
CA GLU A 78 -17.41 -5.63 0.82
C GLU A 78 -18.64 -5.26 1.67
N GLY A 79 -19.69 -4.75 1.02
CA GLY A 79 -20.90 -4.28 1.69
C GLY A 79 -20.76 -2.94 2.43
N GLY A 80 -19.58 -2.33 2.41
CA GLY A 80 -19.31 -1.02 3.00
C GLY A 80 -19.41 0.14 2.00
N GLU A 81 -19.35 1.35 2.53
CA GLU A 81 -19.30 2.58 1.73
C GLU A 81 -17.87 2.87 1.24
N PRO A 82 -17.71 3.50 0.06
CA PRO A 82 -16.39 3.90 -0.42
C PRO A 82 -15.73 4.96 0.46
N LEU A 83 -14.51 4.68 0.91
CA LEU A 83 -13.64 5.61 1.63
C LEU A 83 -12.65 6.25 0.67
N LYS A 84 -12.77 7.57 0.48
CA LYS A 84 -11.77 8.35 -0.26
C LYS A 84 -10.52 8.56 0.61
N LEU A 85 -9.35 8.32 0.03
CA LEU A 85 -8.04 8.48 0.64
C LEU A 85 -7.23 9.53 -0.13
N MET A 86 -6.64 10.47 0.59
CA MET A 86 -5.79 11.53 0.04
C MET A 86 -4.61 11.87 0.96
N ALA A 87 -3.69 12.70 0.49
CA ALA A 87 -2.50 13.09 1.23
C ALA A 87 -2.84 13.59 2.65
N GLY A 88 -2.16 13.03 3.66
CA GLY A 88 -2.42 13.31 5.07
C GLY A 88 -3.25 12.25 5.79
N ASP A 89 -4.02 11.44 5.06
CA ASP A 89 -4.85 10.39 5.64
C ASP A 89 -4.02 9.20 6.13
N SER A 90 -4.43 8.63 7.26
CA SER A 90 -3.79 7.44 7.85
C SER A 90 -4.84 6.46 8.33
N PHE A 91 -4.64 5.18 8.04
CA PHE A 91 -5.54 4.11 8.46
C PHE A 91 -4.79 2.84 8.82
N VAL A 92 -5.52 1.94 9.48
CA VAL A 92 -5.12 0.55 9.69
C VAL A 92 -6.12 -0.34 8.96
N ILE A 93 -5.63 -1.24 8.11
CA ILE A 93 -6.37 -2.37 7.57
C ILE A 93 -6.05 -3.58 8.45
N ARG A 94 -7.10 -4.23 8.96
CA ARG A 94 -6.97 -5.42 9.82
C ARG A 94 -7.15 -6.69 9.00
N PRO A 95 -6.58 -7.82 9.46
CA PRO A 95 -6.85 -9.12 8.88
C PRO A 95 -8.36 -9.39 8.75
N GLY A 96 -8.76 -9.91 7.61
CA GLY A 96 -10.17 -10.18 7.26
C GLY A 96 -10.84 -9.09 6.43
N PHE A 97 -10.17 -7.96 6.16
CA PHE A 97 -10.68 -6.97 5.22
C PHE A 97 -10.70 -7.56 3.80
N LYS A 98 -11.88 -7.54 3.17
CA LYS A 98 -12.08 -7.88 1.77
C LYS A 98 -12.76 -6.72 1.07
N GLY A 99 -12.32 -6.41 -0.14
CA GLY A 99 -12.87 -5.27 -0.84
C GLY A 99 -12.10 -4.92 -2.11
N ARG A 100 -12.16 -3.64 -2.47
CA ARG A 100 -11.51 -3.11 -3.66
C ARG A 100 -10.63 -1.93 -3.32
N TRP A 101 -9.43 -1.91 -3.90
CA TRP A 101 -8.57 -0.74 -3.93
C TRP A 101 -8.60 -0.13 -5.32
N LYS A 102 -8.98 1.15 -5.40
CA LYS A 102 -8.97 1.93 -6.63
C LYS A 102 -8.02 3.10 -6.51
N VAL A 103 -6.95 3.09 -7.30
CA VAL A 103 -6.05 4.23 -7.48
C VAL A 103 -6.64 5.13 -8.57
N VAL A 104 -7.14 6.29 -8.17
CA VAL A 104 -7.73 7.29 -9.09
C VAL A 104 -6.63 8.17 -9.69
N GLU A 105 -5.72 8.64 -8.82
CA GLU A 105 -4.50 9.36 -9.18
C GLU A 105 -3.30 8.58 -8.61
N PRO A 106 -2.15 8.52 -9.29
CA PRO A 106 -0.98 7.78 -8.81
C PRO A 106 -0.72 8.05 -7.34
N THR A 107 -0.79 6.99 -6.54
CA THR A 107 -0.82 7.09 -5.08
C THR A 107 0.53 6.65 -4.53
N LYS A 108 1.00 7.35 -3.50
CA LYS A 108 2.19 6.98 -2.71
C LYS A 108 1.82 6.96 -1.24
N LYS A 109 2.28 5.95 -0.51
CA LYS A 109 2.04 5.82 0.92
C LYS A 109 3.29 5.34 1.66
N HIS A 110 3.43 5.76 2.91
CA HIS A 110 4.20 4.98 3.88
C HIS A 110 3.34 3.82 4.36
N TYR A 111 3.95 2.67 4.61
CA TYR A 111 3.28 1.52 5.20
C TYR A 111 4.11 0.89 6.32
N VAL A 112 3.41 0.20 7.21
CA VAL A 112 3.94 -0.80 8.13
C VAL A 112 3.01 -2.01 8.04
N VAL A 113 3.55 -3.17 7.71
CA VAL A 113 2.82 -4.43 7.61
C VAL A 113 3.34 -5.40 8.67
N LYS A 114 2.42 -6.13 9.30
CA LYS A 114 2.72 -7.32 10.09
C LYS A 114 1.97 -8.52 9.53
N VAL A 115 2.71 -9.52 9.08
CA VAL A 115 2.22 -10.83 8.60
C VAL A 115 2.25 -11.85 9.73
#